data_AF-A0AAN6EZM6-F1
#
_entry.id   AF-A0AAN6EZM6-F1
#
_cell.length_a   1.000
_cell.length_b   1.000
_cell.length_c   1.000
_cell.angle_alpha   90.00
_cell.angle_beta   90.00
_cell.angle_gamma   90.00
#
_symmetry.space_group_name_H-M   'P 1'
#
loop_
_entity.id
_entity.type
_entity.pdbx_description
1 polymer ?
#
loop_
_entity_poly.entity_id
_entity_poly.type
_entity_poly.pdbx_seq_one_letter_code
_entity_poly.pdbx_strand_id
1 'polypeptide(L)'
;MLTPTLVFCFVWLFCLLRQSAAQEYQLFHSRPELVPPILQVDVLKEGATPGYIFVAPHHIGRSGAAIYDNHGHLIWTSLSSMGGGNMHSFKVCRYKGKDHLCFFRGESWSTFYAGDVHIYSNELVPVATVKSQNGRPPIDMHECNLVDDGRSMIVDIYQVERYDLSQYGITEGEGWIRDGLFQKIDVETGELLFEWSALDHVNPSESYVPVGSTSGAAGGNGLDAGGAWDFLHLNAVDQTPEGDYIISCRHTQTIYKISGKDGHIIWRLGGKKSDFKLQSGVLFGYQHHVRWRWSNATTEIITLFDNAYDGFHKSALRSSGKMIKLEYDTTPPRASLMSVFYGPKDMDLAATQGSVQLLGEHKDVTKANVFLGWGQQPYVTEHLPTGEIVFQAKINASGANIYRSYKFNFTSNPIDNPALYTYALSASAPITMFYMSWNGATEVAQWRMYGRQSCDAEWTNLGTVNKTGFETSFNAPGHWSFGMVEALDKNGKSLRKSADNGVRTFVPSPLLAQNCDQSGCKNAKGRGEATAEMSNVVRGGCPVTPKKAPTRAQGLLQRLSFMGARSSLGGLLVFAAWLVGIVLGGAGCYLYFCTGFFKSRSASHTLIPQSDPDFEPGPAMVEMPMITK
;
A
#
# COMPACT_ATOMS: atom_id res chain seq x y z
N MET A 1 -46.76 -23.53 35.30
CA MET A 1 -47.16 -23.95 33.94
C MET A 1 -47.17 -22.71 33.07
N LEU A 2 -46.05 -22.43 32.39
CA LEU A 2 -45.92 -21.41 31.36
C LEU A 2 -46.03 -22.12 30.01
N THR A 3 -46.84 -21.58 29.12
CA THR A 3 -47.27 -22.20 27.86
C THR A 3 -46.12 -22.35 26.84
N PRO A 4 -46.15 -23.35 25.94
CA PRO A 4 -45.06 -23.64 24.99
C PRO A 4 -44.86 -22.57 23.91
N THR A 5 -45.71 -21.55 23.86
CA THR A 5 -45.75 -20.53 22.80
C THR A 5 -44.70 -19.43 22.97
N LEU A 6 -44.15 -19.23 24.17
CA LEU A 6 -43.15 -18.19 24.44
C LEU A 6 -41.71 -18.61 24.13
N VAL A 7 -41.42 -19.91 24.09
CA VAL A 7 -40.09 -20.43 23.72
C VAL A 7 -39.88 -20.42 22.20
N PHE A 8 -40.96 -20.56 21.42
CA PHE A 8 -40.88 -20.51 19.95
C PHE A 8 -40.62 -19.10 19.39
N CYS A 9 -41.07 -18.04 20.06
CA CYS A 9 -40.79 -16.66 19.62
C CYS A 9 -39.33 -16.24 19.84
N PHE A 10 -38.65 -16.73 20.89
CA PHE A 10 -37.24 -16.41 21.13
C PHE A 10 -36.28 -17.16 20.21
N VAL A 11 -36.62 -18.39 19.79
CA VAL A 11 -35.81 -19.15 18.83
C VAL A 11 -35.98 -18.62 17.40
N TRP A 12 -37.16 -18.11 17.03
CA TRP A 12 -37.37 -17.46 15.73
C TRP A 12 -36.74 -16.07 15.63
N LEU A 13 -36.67 -15.30 16.74
CA LEU A 13 -36.01 -14.00 16.74
C LEU A 13 -34.47 -14.10 16.65
N PHE A 14 -33.88 -15.20 17.16
CA PHE A 14 -32.45 -15.50 16.97
C PHE A 14 -32.13 -16.10 15.59
N CYS A 15 -33.09 -16.76 14.93
CA CYS A 15 -32.90 -17.28 13.57
C CYS A 15 -33.11 -16.22 12.47
N LEU A 16 -33.86 -15.15 12.73
CA LEU A 16 -34.06 -14.02 11.80
C LEU A 16 -33.02 -12.89 11.95
N LEU A 17 -32.11 -13.00 12.92
CA LEU A 17 -30.94 -12.12 13.11
C LEU A 17 -29.60 -12.82 12.86
N ARG A 18 -29.57 -13.88 12.05
CA ARG A 18 -28.40 -14.07 11.18
C ARG A 18 -28.54 -13.06 10.05
N GLN A 19 -28.19 -11.80 10.32
CA GLN A 19 -27.52 -11.02 9.28
C GLN A 19 -26.45 -11.98 8.74
N SER A 20 -26.57 -12.42 7.49
CA SER A 20 -25.39 -12.95 6.81
C SER A 20 -24.35 -11.86 7.02
N ALA A 21 -23.33 -12.12 7.83
CA ALA A 21 -22.25 -11.16 8.00
C ALA A 21 -21.86 -10.76 6.59
N ALA A 22 -22.05 -9.48 6.25
CA ALA A 22 -21.83 -9.00 4.90
C ALA A 22 -20.40 -9.40 4.54
N GLN A 23 -20.22 -10.00 3.37
CA GLN A 23 -18.89 -10.43 2.98
C GLN A 23 -17.97 -9.20 2.97
N GLU A 24 -16.94 -9.22 3.80
CA GLU A 24 -16.01 -8.09 3.94
C GLU A 24 -14.86 -8.17 2.94
N TYR A 25 -14.52 -9.38 2.49
CA TYR A 25 -13.35 -9.65 1.68
C TYR A 25 -13.69 -10.41 0.40
N GLN A 26 -12.97 -10.08 -0.67
CA GLN A 26 -13.04 -10.81 -1.93
C GLN A 26 -12.28 -12.14 -1.80
N LEU A 27 -12.80 -13.18 -2.44
CA LEU A 27 -12.21 -14.52 -2.45
C LEU A 27 -12.14 -15.01 -3.90
N PHE A 28 -11.03 -15.63 -4.27
CA PHE A 28 -10.76 -16.07 -5.64
C PHE A 28 -10.30 -17.51 -5.66
N HIS A 29 -10.74 -18.28 -6.66
CA HIS A 29 -10.35 -19.68 -6.81
C HIS A 29 -8.91 -19.81 -7.34
N SER A 30 -8.54 -18.97 -8.29
CA SER A 30 -7.21 -18.97 -8.93
C SER A 30 -6.12 -18.38 -8.04
N ARG A 31 -6.49 -17.54 -7.06
CA ARG A 31 -5.60 -16.84 -6.13
C ARG A 31 -6.21 -16.78 -4.72
N PRO A 32 -6.39 -17.92 -4.03
CA PRO A 32 -7.08 -17.98 -2.74
C PRO A 32 -6.34 -17.27 -1.61
N GLU A 33 -5.06 -16.95 -1.78
CA GLU A 33 -4.29 -16.17 -0.82
C GLU A 33 -4.55 -14.67 -0.93
N LEU A 34 -5.09 -14.20 -2.06
CA LEU A 34 -5.53 -12.82 -2.24
C LEU A 34 -6.89 -12.64 -1.57
N VAL A 35 -6.87 -11.97 -0.41
CA VAL A 35 -8.06 -11.68 0.39
C VAL A 35 -8.16 -10.18 0.65
N PRO A 36 -8.26 -9.33 -0.40
CA PRO A 36 -8.42 -7.90 -0.22
C PRO A 36 -9.86 -7.58 0.22
N PRO A 37 -10.07 -6.47 0.93
CA PRO A 37 -11.41 -6.07 1.32
C PRO A 37 -12.26 -5.69 0.10
N ILE A 38 -13.57 -5.71 0.25
CA ILE A 38 -14.50 -5.23 -0.78
C ILE A 38 -14.53 -3.70 -0.77
N LEU A 39 -14.35 -3.09 -1.95
CA LEU A 39 -14.70 -1.69 -2.16
C LEU A 39 -16.16 -1.63 -2.60
N GLN A 40 -17.05 -1.31 -1.67
CA GLN A 40 -18.48 -1.16 -1.96
C GLN A 40 -18.72 0.20 -2.64
N VAL A 41 -19.18 0.18 -3.89
CA VAL A 41 -19.54 1.39 -4.64
C VAL A 41 -21.02 1.70 -4.41
N ASP A 42 -21.29 2.83 -3.76
CA ASP A 42 -22.65 3.29 -3.43
C ASP A 42 -23.19 4.27 -4.49
N VAL A 43 -22.30 5.04 -5.13
CA VAL A 43 -22.64 6.01 -6.17
C VAL A 43 -21.65 5.90 -7.32
N LEU A 44 -22.17 5.77 -8.54
CA LEU A 44 -21.42 5.94 -9.79
C LEU A 44 -22.35 6.59 -10.81
N LYS A 45 -22.09 7.85 -11.14
CA LYS A 45 -22.87 8.65 -12.10
C LYS A 45 -22.03 9.06 -13.30
N GLU A 46 -22.70 9.52 -14.35
CA GLU A 46 -22.03 10.26 -15.43
C GLU A 46 -21.26 11.46 -14.87
N GLY A 47 -20.11 11.75 -15.47
CA GLY A 47 -19.18 12.80 -15.01
C GLY A 47 -18.10 12.30 -14.05
N ALA A 48 -18.18 11.08 -13.52
CA ALA A 48 -17.06 10.46 -12.82
C ALA A 48 -15.89 10.19 -13.78
N THR A 49 -14.68 10.58 -13.37
CA THR A 49 -13.47 10.47 -14.19
C THR A 49 -13.12 8.99 -14.40
N PRO A 50 -12.66 8.58 -15.60
CA PRO A 50 -12.08 7.25 -15.79
C PRO A 50 -10.83 7.02 -14.92
N GLY A 51 -10.43 5.76 -14.78
CA GLY A 51 -9.21 5.37 -14.08
C GLY A 51 -9.46 4.42 -12.91
N TYR A 52 -8.45 4.30 -12.06
CA TYR A 52 -8.39 3.35 -10.96
C TYR A 52 -8.23 4.06 -9.62
N ILE A 53 -8.76 3.43 -8.57
CA ILE A 53 -8.77 3.92 -7.20
C ILE A 53 -7.67 3.22 -6.43
N PHE A 54 -6.77 4.01 -5.84
CA PHE A 54 -5.61 3.57 -5.08
C PHE A 54 -5.87 3.80 -3.61
N VAL A 55 -5.85 2.71 -2.84
CA VAL A 55 -6.08 2.71 -1.40
C VAL A 55 -5.12 1.75 -0.71
N ALA A 56 -4.81 2.04 0.54
CA ALA A 56 -4.05 1.15 1.40
C ALA A 56 -4.75 1.05 2.77
N PRO A 57 -5.82 0.24 2.87
CA PRO A 57 -6.54 0.07 4.11
C PRO A 57 -5.65 -0.59 5.18
N HIS A 58 -5.77 -0.08 6.41
CA HIS A 58 -5.10 -0.56 7.62
C HIS A 58 -6.10 -0.74 8.77
N HIS A 59 -5.64 -1.32 9.89
CA HIS A 59 -6.49 -1.75 11.02
C HIS A 59 -7.52 -2.85 10.69
N ILE A 60 -7.29 -3.57 9.60
CA ILE A 60 -8.11 -4.71 9.17
C ILE A 60 -7.30 -6.01 9.24
N GLY A 61 -8.01 -7.15 9.19
CA GLY A 61 -7.39 -8.47 9.34
C GLY A 61 -6.25 -8.76 8.36
N ARG A 62 -6.26 -8.15 7.17
CA ARG A 62 -5.15 -8.16 6.21
C ARG A 62 -4.94 -6.77 5.60
N SER A 63 -4.09 -5.98 6.24
CA SER A 63 -3.70 -4.65 5.75
C SER A 63 -2.79 -4.77 4.53
N GLY A 64 -2.96 -3.88 3.56
CA GLY A 64 -2.16 -3.86 2.33
C GLY A 64 -2.72 -2.92 1.28
N ALA A 65 -1.92 -2.61 0.28
CA ALA A 65 -2.34 -1.75 -0.82
C ALA A 65 -3.23 -2.51 -1.81
N ALA A 66 -4.19 -1.79 -2.39
CA ALA A 66 -5.11 -2.30 -3.39
C ALA A 66 -5.46 -1.23 -4.43
N ILE A 67 -5.66 -1.70 -5.66
CA ILE A 67 -6.15 -0.92 -6.79
C ILE A 67 -7.50 -1.50 -7.20
N TYR A 68 -8.51 -0.64 -7.32
CA TYR A 68 -9.85 -1.01 -7.78
C TYR A 68 -10.24 -0.22 -9.04
N ASP A 69 -11.14 -0.77 -9.84
CA ASP A 69 -11.84 0.01 -10.86
C ASP A 69 -13.02 0.80 -10.25
N ASN A 70 -13.68 1.64 -11.07
CA ASN A 70 -14.86 2.42 -10.66
C ASN A 70 -16.09 1.56 -10.29
N HIS A 71 -16.06 0.24 -10.55
CA HIS A 71 -17.11 -0.69 -10.18
C HIS A 71 -16.77 -1.49 -8.90
N GLY A 72 -15.63 -1.21 -8.27
CA GLY A 72 -15.18 -1.89 -7.06
C GLY A 72 -14.52 -3.25 -7.33
N HIS A 73 -14.28 -3.63 -8.58
CA HIS A 73 -13.54 -4.85 -8.87
C HIS A 73 -12.06 -4.64 -8.58
N LEU A 74 -11.44 -5.66 -7.96
CA LEU A 74 -10.01 -5.67 -7.76
C LEU A 74 -9.27 -5.62 -9.12
N ILE A 75 -8.22 -4.82 -9.18
CA ILE A 75 -7.23 -4.80 -10.26
C ILE A 75 -5.92 -5.36 -9.74
N TRP A 76 -5.49 -4.92 -8.56
CA TRP A 76 -4.24 -5.36 -7.94
C TRP A 76 -4.33 -5.32 -6.42
N THR A 77 -3.61 -6.22 -5.74
CA THR A 77 -3.30 -6.08 -4.32
C THR A 77 -1.85 -6.49 -3.99
N SER A 78 -1.27 -5.82 -3.00
CA SER A 78 0.07 -6.10 -2.47
C SER A 78 0.19 -7.46 -1.79
N LEU A 79 -0.93 -8.04 -1.32
CA LEU A 79 -0.98 -9.29 -0.54
C LEU A 79 -0.32 -10.50 -1.23
N SER A 80 -0.05 -10.42 -2.53
CA SER A 80 0.75 -11.40 -3.26
C SER A 80 2.27 -11.17 -3.11
N SER A 81 2.89 -10.49 -4.08
CA SER A 81 4.34 -10.39 -4.24
C SER A 81 5.02 -9.52 -3.19
N MET A 82 4.27 -8.66 -2.50
CA MET A 82 4.80 -7.72 -1.51
C MET A 82 4.42 -8.08 -0.07
N GLY A 83 3.44 -8.98 0.09
CA GLY A 83 2.80 -9.27 1.36
C GLY A 83 1.87 -8.15 1.85
N GLY A 84 1.34 -8.35 3.05
CA GLY A 84 0.60 -7.31 3.78
C GLY A 84 1.52 -6.37 4.56
N GLY A 85 0.90 -5.51 5.36
CA GLY A 85 1.56 -4.57 6.27
C GLY A 85 1.02 -3.15 6.12
N ASN A 86 1.55 -2.23 6.92
CA ASN A 86 1.17 -0.82 6.85
C ASN A 86 1.83 -0.19 5.62
N MET A 87 0.97 0.24 4.70
CA MET A 87 1.34 0.99 3.51
C MET A 87 0.54 2.27 3.50
N HIS A 88 1.19 3.40 3.22
CA HIS A 88 0.53 4.70 3.26
C HIS A 88 0.91 5.55 2.05
N SER A 89 0.06 6.53 1.75
CA SER A 89 0.22 7.42 0.59
C SER A 89 0.42 6.66 -0.74
N PHE A 90 -0.27 5.52 -0.91
CA PHE A 90 -0.18 4.65 -2.09
C PHE A 90 -0.77 5.33 -3.33
N LYS A 91 0.08 5.72 -4.28
CA LYS A 91 -0.29 6.53 -5.44
C LYS A 91 0.57 6.21 -6.67
N VAL A 92 0.10 6.64 -7.83
CA VAL A 92 0.96 6.73 -9.02
C VAL A 92 1.87 7.93 -8.87
N CYS A 93 3.13 7.77 -9.28
CA CYS A 93 4.15 8.81 -9.30
C CYS A 93 4.94 8.72 -10.60
N ARG A 94 5.48 9.86 -11.06
CA ARG A 94 6.32 9.92 -12.25
C ARG A 94 7.79 9.82 -11.84
N TYR A 95 8.48 8.81 -12.35
CA TYR A 95 9.90 8.57 -12.09
C TYR A 95 10.59 8.18 -13.40
N LYS A 96 11.67 8.88 -13.76
CA LYS A 96 12.42 8.68 -15.02
C LYS A 96 11.52 8.70 -16.26
N GLY A 97 10.59 9.65 -16.31
CA GLY A 97 9.67 9.81 -17.42
C GLY A 97 8.68 8.65 -17.63
N LYS A 98 8.45 7.81 -16.61
CA LYS A 98 7.46 6.73 -16.64
C LYS A 98 6.63 6.70 -15.36
N ASP A 99 5.44 6.13 -15.47
CA ASP A 99 4.54 5.97 -14.33
C ASP A 99 4.99 4.78 -13.48
N HIS A 100 5.01 5.02 -12.18
CA HIS A 100 5.45 4.10 -11.14
C HIS A 100 4.44 4.12 -10.00
N LEU A 101 4.50 3.12 -9.11
CA LEU A 101 3.80 3.14 -7.83
C LEU A 101 4.74 3.65 -6.75
N CYS A 102 4.27 4.62 -5.95
CA CYS A 102 4.99 5.14 -4.81
C CYS A 102 4.15 5.00 -3.54
N PHE A 103 4.80 4.59 -2.46
CA PHE A 103 4.16 4.44 -1.15
C PHE A 103 5.21 4.36 -0.06
N PHE A 104 4.81 4.78 1.14
CA PHE A 104 5.50 4.44 2.37
C PHE A 104 5.21 2.99 2.76
N ARG A 105 6.19 2.29 3.32
CA ARG A 105 6.01 1.03 4.02
C ARG A 105 6.81 1.04 5.33
N GLY A 106 6.18 0.66 6.43
CA GLY A 106 6.85 0.62 7.73
C GLY A 106 5.99 0.03 8.82
N GLU A 107 6.49 0.14 10.06
CA GLU A 107 5.81 -0.32 11.26
C GLU A 107 5.30 0.87 12.07
N SER A 108 4.18 0.68 12.76
CA SER A 108 3.64 1.68 13.68
C SER A 108 4.41 1.63 15.00
N TRP A 109 4.95 2.77 15.41
CA TRP A 109 5.59 3.00 16.70
C TRP A 109 4.72 3.96 17.51
N SER A 110 3.60 3.44 18.04
CA SER A 110 2.57 4.25 18.69
C SER A 110 1.90 5.20 17.71
N THR A 111 2.08 6.52 17.86
CA THR A 111 1.38 7.56 17.07
C THR A 111 2.17 7.99 15.83
N PHE A 112 3.31 7.34 15.57
CA PHE A 112 4.22 7.60 14.45
C PHE A 112 4.62 6.29 13.79
N TYR A 113 5.33 6.37 12.67
CA TYR A 113 5.74 5.21 11.91
C TYR A 113 7.24 5.25 11.64
N ALA A 114 7.83 4.07 11.53
CA ALA A 114 9.21 3.90 11.14
C ALA A 114 9.27 3.03 9.90
N GLY A 115 9.71 3.62 8.79
CA GLY A 115 9.81 2.90 7.53
C GLY A 115 10.62 3.62 6.46
N ASP A 116 10.36 3.21 5.23
CA ASP A 116 11.00 3.73 4.03
C ASP A 116 9.95 4.02 2.95
N VAL A 117 10.32 4.83 1.97
CA VAL A 117 9.50 5.06 0.77
C VAL A 117 9.99 4.17 -0.36
N HIS A 118 9.08 3.47 -1.01
CA HIS A 118 9.38 2.57 -2.10
C HIS A 118 8.80 3.07 -3.43
N ILE A 119 9.56 2.85 -4.50
CA ILE A 119 9.14 3.12 -5.88
C ILE A 119 9.14 1.79 -6.63
N TYR A 120 8.01 1.44 -7.25
CA TYR A 120 7.80 0.22 -8.01
C TYR A 120 7.47 0.55 -9.47
N SER A 121 8.01 -0.21 -10.42
CA SER A 121 7.68 -0.02 -11.83
C SER A 121 6.23 -0.38 -12.14
N ASN A 122 5.79 -0.04 -13.35
CA ASN A 122 4.55 -0.56 -13.91
C ASN A 122 4.58 -2.08 -14.18
N GLU A 123 5.72 -2.75 -14.03
CA GLU A 123 5.83 -4.21 -14.01
C GLU A 123 5.70 -4.80 -12.59
N LEU A 124 5.44 -3.93 -11.61
CA LEU A 124 5.19 -4.25 -10.20
C LEU A 124 6.40 -4.85 -9.48
N VAL A 125 7.59 -4.37 -9.82
CA VAL A 125 8.85 -4.71 -9.16
C VAL A 125 9.51 -3.47 -8.56
N PRO A 126 10.25 -3.59 -7.44
CA PRO A 126 10.93 -2.45 -6.84
C PRO A 126 12.01 -1.89 -7.77
N VAL A 127 12.08 -0.57 -7.90
CA VAL A 127 13.11 0.14 -8.69
C VAL A 127 13.94 1.12 -7.86
N ALA A 128 13.41 1.63 -6.75
CA ALA A 128 14.14 2.47 -5.81
C ALA A 128 13.55 2.37 -4.40
N THR A 129 14.36 2.71 -3.40
CA THR A 129 13.94 2.86 -2.00
C THR A 129 14.64 4.07 -1.42
N VAL A 130 13.87 5.00 -0.87
CA VAL A 130 14.37 6.24 -0.27
C VAL A 130 14.34 6.08 1.24
N LYS A 131 15.45 6.48 1.87
CA LYS A 131 15.67 6.44 3.32
C LYS A 131 16.04 7.85 3.79
N SER A 132 15.70 8.17 5.03
CA SER A 132 16.16 9.40 5.68
C SER A 132 17.69 9.47 5.69
N GLN A 133 18.21 10.70 5.64
CA GLN A 133 19.64 11.00 5.59
C GLN A 133 20.12 11.67 6.87
N ASN A 134 21.42 11.96 6.96
CA ASN A 134 22.03 12.73 8.06
C ASN A 134 21.87 12.10 9.47
N GLY A 135 21.82 10.77 9.53
CA GLY A 135 21.67 10.05 10.81
C GLY A 135 20.32 10.26 11.51
N ARG A 136 19.32 10.79 10.79
CA ARG A 136 17.96 10.99 11.30
C ARG A 136 17.23 9.65 11.50
N PRO A 137 16.17 9.62 12.32
CA PRO A 137 15.28 8.45 12.44
C PRO A 137 14.69 8.01 11.09
N PRO A 138 14.14 6.79 11.00
CA PRO A 138 13.42 6.35 9.80
C PRO A 138 12.33 7.34 9.36
N ILE A 139 11.98 7.29 8.08
CA ILE A 139 10.94 8.12 7.50
C ILE A 139 9.60 7.78 8.17
N ASP A 140 8.79 8.81 8.39
CA ASP A 140 7.42 8.66 8.85
C ASP A 140 6.45 8.50 7.66
N MET A 141 5.22 8.07 7.93
CA MET A 141 4.23 7.73 6.93
C MET A 141 3.53 8.91 6.25
N HIS A 142 3.62 10.13 6.80
CA HIS A 142 2.70 11.19 6.38
C HIS A 142 3.00 11.73 4.99
N GLU A 143 4.25 11.77 4.55
CA GLU A 143 4.64 12.33 3.25
C GLU A 143 5.67 11.50 2.47
N CYS A 144 5.35 11.32 1.19
CA CYS A 144 6.26 10.77 0.20
C CYS A 144 5.92 11.37 -1.16
N ASN A 145 6.49 12.53 -1.49
CA ASN A 145 6.15 13.29 -2.69
C ASN A 145 7.34 13.40 -3.64
N LEU A 146 7.20 12.87 -4.86
CA LEU A 146 8.22 13.03 -5.90
C LEU A 146 8.09 14.40 -6.54
N VAL A 147 9.22 15.10 -6.62
CA VAL A 147 9.37 16.42 -7.23
C VAL A 147 10.52 16.41 -8.24
N ASP A 148 10.75 17.54 -8.92
CA ASP A 148 11.78 17.69 -9.95
C ASP A 148 11.71 16.61 -11.05
N ASP A 149 10.50 16.35 -11.58
CA ASP A 149 10.24 15.28 -12.57
C ASP A 149 10.71 13.89 -12.11
N GLY A 150 10.61 13.64 -10.80
CA GLY A 150 10.93 12.36 -10.17
C GLY A 150 12.40 12.22 -9.75
N ARG A 151 13.22 13.27 -9.88
CA ARG A 151 14.61 13.20 -9.40
C ARG A 151 14.71 13.19 -7.87
N SER A 152 13.82 13.89 -7.19
CA SER A 152 13.92 14.11 -5.74
C SER A 152 12.65 13.64 -5.02
N MET A 153 12.81 13.01 -3.86
CA MET A 153 11.71 12.64 -2.97
C MET A 153 11.69 13.57 -1.75
N ILE A 154 10.51 14.09 -1.44
CA ILE A 154 10.23 14.79 -0.19
C ILE A 154 9.60 13.79 0.79
N VAL A 155 10.16 13.73 2.00
CA VAL A 155 9.74 12.84 3.08
C VAL A 155 9.68 13.59 4.41
N ASP A 156 8.78 13.19 5.30
CA ASP A 156 8.73 13.69 6.68
C ASP A 156 9.39 12.72 7.67
N ILE A 157 9.87 13.28 8.77
CA ILE A 157 10.56 12.57 9.84
C ILE A 157 10.13 13.18 11.17
N TYR A 158 9.90 12.33 12.17
CA TYR A 158 9.74 12.78 13.54
C TYR A 158 10.95 12.43 14.39
N GLN A 159 11.66 13.45 14.86
CA GLN A 159 12.82 13.30 15.74
C GLN A 159 12.44 13.62 17.18
N VAL A 160 12.79 12.74 18.11
CA VAL A 160 12.65 13.01 19.54
C VAL A 160 13.89 13.74 20.04
N GLU A 161 13.68 14.87 20.71
CA GLU A 161 14.74 15.73 21.23
C GLU A 161 14.52 16.08 22.71
N ARG A 162 15.63 16.38 23.39
CA ARG A 162 15.60 17.01 24.71
C ARG A 162 15.34 18.49 24.53
N TYR A 163 14.45 19.05 25.34
CA TYR A 163 14.05 20.45 25.23
C TYR A 163 13.67 21.03 26.60
N ASP A 164 13.96 22.31 26.81
CA ASP A 164 13.53 23.01 28.02
C ASP A 164 12.02 23.28 27.98
N LEU A 165 11.27 22.42 28.67
CA LEU A 165 9.82 22.50 28.81
C LEU A 165 9.39 23.08 30.16
N SER A 166 10.28 23.81 30.87
CA SER A 166 9.97 24.44 32.16
C SER A 166 8.78 25.41 32.08
N GLN A 167 8.66 26.14 30.97
CA GLN A 167 7.50 27.02 30.70
C GLN A 167 6.16 26.26 30.56
N TYR A 168 6.20 24.94 30.38
CA TYR A 168 5.05 24.04 30.31
C TYR A 168 4.91 23.16 31.56
N GLY A 169 5.62 23.48 32.64
CA GLY A 169 5.49 22.81 33.93
C GLY A 169 6.40 21.60 34.13
N ILE A 170 7.30 21.28 33.21
CA ILE A 170 8.29 20.21 33.37
C ILE A 170 9.57 20.81 33.93
N THR A 171 9.71 20.77 35.26
CA THR A 171 10.79 21.45 36.00
C THR A 171 11.69 20.51 36.81
N GLU A 172 11.29 19.24 36.97
CA GLU A 172 12.03 18.25 37.78
C GLU A 172 13.08 17.45 36.98
N GLY A 173 13.23 17.74 35.69
CA GLY A 173 14.18 17.06 34.80
C GLY A 173 14.15 17.61 33.38
N GLU A 174 14.89 16.95 32.47
CA GLU A 174 14.87 17.27 31.04
C GLU A 174 13.50 16.97 30.43
N GLY A 175 12.93 17.92 29.70
CA GLY A 175 11.73 17.71 28.91
C GLY A 175 12.04 17.03 27.57
N TRP A 176 11.04 16.34 27.03
CA TRP A 176 11.13 15.67 25.74
C TRP A 176 10.09 16.22 24.77
N ILE A 177 10.55 16.66 23.60
CA ILE A 177 9.72 17.20 22.53
C ILE A 177 9.97 16.41 21.25
N ARG A 178 9.00 16.44 20.35
CA ARG A 178 9.12 15.85 19.04
C ARG A 178 9.23 16.93 17.98
N ASP A 179 10.37 16.97 17.33
CA ASP A 179 10.62 17.82 16.18
C ASP A 179 10.04 17.17 14.91
N GLY A 180 9.31 17.96 14.13
CA GLY A 180 8.80 17.56 12.83
C GLY A 180 9.72 18.09 11.75
N LEU A 181 10.41 17.19 11.06
CA LEU A 181 11.35 17.53 9.99
C LEU A 181 10.81 17.09 8.64
N PHE A 182 11.29 17.73 7.58
CA PHE A 182 11.23 17.14 6.25
C PHE A 182 12.57 17.23 5.54
N GLN A 183 12.81 16.27 4.66
CA GLN A 183 13.99 16.21 3.80
C GLN A 183 13.58 16.18 2.34
N LYS A 184 14.38 16.81 1.49
CA LYS A 184 14.39 16.59 0.04
C LYS A 184 15.63 15.77 -0.29
N ILE A 185 15.45 14.58 -0.86
CA ILE A 185 16.51 13.60 -1.09
C ILE A 185 16.54 13.24 -2.56
N ASP A 186 17.72 13.25 -3.19
CA ASP A 186 17.90 12.72 -4.54
C ASP A 186 17.69 11.20 -4.55
N VAL A 187 16.76 10.73 -5.38
CA VAL A 187 16.29 9.34 -5.35
C VAL A 187 17.36 8.34 -5.79
N GLU A 188 18.25 8.74 -6.70
CA GLU A 188 19.28 7.84 -7.25
C GLU A 188 20.50 7.75 -6.36
N THR A 189 20.96 8.90 -5.86
CA THR A 189 22.21 9.01 -5.13
C THR A 189 22.02 8.90 -3.62
N GLY A 190 20.83 9.18 -3.11
CA GLY A 190 20.57 9.34 -1.69
C GLY A 190 21.11 10.65 -1.12
N GLU A 191 21.56 11.59 -1.96
CA GLU A 191 22.06 12.89 -1.52
C GLU A 191 20.95 13.70 -0.84
N LEU A 192 21.25 14.24 0.35
CA LEU A 192 20.38 15.18 1.04
C LEU A 192 20.50 16.56 0.37
N LEU A 193 19.42 17.02 -0.26
CA LEU A 193 19.39 18.28 -0.99
C LEU A 193 18.86 19.44 -0.14
N PHE A 194 17.97 19.15 0.81
CA PHE A 194 17.40 20.13 1.74
C PHE A 194 16.88 19.42 2.99
N GLU A 195 16.99 20.06 4.16
CA GLU A 195 16.40 19.63 5.42
C GLU A 195 15.86 20.85 6.16
N TRP A 196 14.70 20.69 6.79
CA TRP A 196 14.09 21.72 7.62
C TRP A 196 13.61 21.10 8.93
N SER A 197 13.87 21.78 10.05
CA SER A 197 13.43 21.44 11.39
C SER A 197 12.38 22.44 11.87
N ALA A 198 11.34 21.95 12.54
CA ALA A 198 10.32 22.80 13.08
C ALA A 198 10.78 23.57 14.32
N LEU A 199 11.58 22.95 15.19
CA LEU A 199 12.08 23.60 16.41
C LEU A 199 12.97 24.82 16.14
N ASP A 200 13.65 24.84 15.00
CA ASP A 200 14.45 26.00 14.57
C ASP A 200 13.57 27.21 14.15
N HIS A 201 12.30 26.99 13.83
CA HIS A 201 11.48 27.99 13.11
C HIS A 201 10.10 28.28 13.74
N VAL A 202 9.52 27.35 14.49
CA VAL A 202 8.16 27.45 15.05
C VAL A 202 8.23 27.32 16.56
N ASN A 203 7.71 28.32 17.26
CA ASN A 203 7.71 28.29 18.72
C ASN A 203 6.65 27.28 19.22
N PRO A 204 6.98 26.37 20.16
CA PRO A 204 6.01 25.38 20.67
C PRO A 204 4.73 25.97 21.29
N SER A 205 4.74 27.24 21.73
CA SER A 205 3.53 27.94 22.20
C SER A 205 2.46 28.15 21.12
N GLU A 206 2.80 27.99 19.84
CA GLU A 206 1.84 28.03 18.73
C GLU A 206 0.88 26.82 18.72
N SER A 207 1.26 25.72 19.38
CA SER A 207 0.44 24.51 19.47
C SER A 207 -0.91 24.75 20.18
N TYR A 208 -1.97 24.17 19.64
CA TYR A 208 -3.27 24.01 20.29
C TYR A 208 -3.37 22.73 21.12
N VAL A 209 -2.37 21.85 21.07
CA VAL A 209 -2.31 20.60 21.84
C VAL A 209 -1.32 20.79 23.00
N PRO A 210 -1.80 20.96 24.25
CA PRO A 210 -0.93 21.14 25.41
C PRO A 210 -0.12 19.89 25.74
N VAL A 211 1.00 20.08 26.46
CA VAL A 211 1.76 18.99 27.08
C VAL A 211 0.85 18.18 28.01
N GLY A 212 0.94 16.85 27.94
CA GLY A 212 0.13 15.94 28.76
C GLY A 212 -1.32 15.79 28.30
N SER A 213 -1.72 16.44 27.20
CA SER A 213 -3.05 16.24 26.63
C SER A 213 -3.20 14.83 26.05
N THR A 214 -4.37 14.23 26.23
CA THR A 214 -4.78 13.02 25.50
C THR A 214 -5.46 13.35 24.16
N SER A 215 -5.64 14.64 23.84
CA SER A 215 -6.29 15.08 22.61
C SER A 215 -5.45 14.82 21.36
N GLY A 216 -6.08 14.35 20.27
CA GLY A 216 -5.46 14.31 18.96
C GLY A 216 -4.79 13.01 18.52
N ALA A 217 -4.93 11.90 19.27
CA ALA A 217 -4.29 10.61 18.96
C ALA A 217 -2.74 10.63 18.86
N ALA A 218 -2.10 11.75 19.25
CA ALA A 218 -0.66 11.98 19.22
C ALA A 218 -0.23 13.03 20.29
N GLY A 219 -0.89 13.05 21.45
CA GLY A 219 -0.46 13.88 22.58
C GLY A 219 0.69 13.23 23.35
N GLY A 220 1.64 14.03 23.81
CA GLY A 220 2.79 13.57 24.60
C GLY A 220 2.88 14.28 25.94
N ASN A 221 3.25 13.56 26.99
CA ASN A 221 3.42 14.11 28.33
C ASN A 221 4.74 14.88 28.50
N GLY A 222 5.69 14.74 27.58
CA GLY A 222 6.99 15.38 27.59
C GLY A 222 7.96 14.89 28.68
N LEU A 223 7.62 13.82 29.41
CA LEU A 223 8.38 13.34 30.56
C LEU A 223 9.46 12.32 30.19
N ASP A 224 9.31 11.64 29.06
CA ASP A 224 10.27 10.67 28.54
C ASP A 224 10.27 10.64 27.00
N ALA A 225 11.25 9.96 26.41
CA ALA A 225 11.42 9.91 24.96
C ALA A 225 10.23 9.25 24.23
N GLY A 226 9.55 8.27 24.84
CA GLY A 226 8.35 7.64 24.28
C GLY A 226 7.12 8.54 24.38
N GLY A 227 7.03 9.31 25.46
CA GLY A 227 6.00 10.31 25.72
C GLY A 227 6.32 11.72 25.22
N ALA A 228 7.31 11.90 24.34
CA ALA A 228 7.75 13.21 23.87
C ALA A 228 6.58 14.04 23.29
N TRP A 229 6.48 15.31 23.68
CA TRP A 229 5.38 16.18 23.27
C TRP A 229 5.44 16.51 21.77
N ASP A 230 4.40 16.12 21.05
CA ASP A 230 4.22 16.47 19.64
C ASP A 230 3.45 17.79 19.51
N PHE A 231 4.19 18.90 19.46
CA PHE A 231 3.62 20.23 19.46
C PHE A 231 3.15 20.68 18.05
N LEU A 232 3.67 20.08 16.98
CA LEU A 232 3.49 20.57 15.61
C LEU A 232 2.69 19.60 14.74
N HIS A 233 3.07 18.32 14.75
CA HIS A 233 2.52 17.25 13.93
C HIS A 233 2.50 17.59 12.42
N LEU A 234 3.67 17.57 11.79
CA LEU A 234 3.86 17.75 10.35
C LEU A 234 3.24 16.58 9.58
N ASN A 235 2.29 16.86 8.69
CA ASN A 235 1.55 15.79 8.03
C ASN A 235 1.40 15.92 6.51
N ALA A 236 1.97 16.95 5.91
CA ALA A 236 2.08 17.10 4.46
C ALA A 236 3.15 18.11 4.11
N VAL A 237 3.86 17.86 3.02
CA VAL A 237 4.83 18.78 2.40
C VAL A 237 4.63 18.74 0.90
N ASP A 238 4.58 19.91 0.27
CA ASP A 238 4.56 20.06 -1.18
C ASP A 238 5.56 21.15 -1.59
N GLN A 239 6.09 21.05 -2.82
CA GLN A 239 7.05 22.02 -3.35
C GLN A 239 6.38 22.90 -4.41
N THR A 240 6.60 24.21 -4.33
CA THR A 240 6.16 25.16 -5.36
C THR A 240 7.15 25.17 -6.54
N PRO A 241 6.75 25.64 -7.73
CA PRO A 241 7.65 25.73 -8.88
C PRO A 241 8.91 26.58 -8.64
N GLU A 242 8.85 27.53 -7.72
CA GLU A 242 9.96 28.40 -7.34
C GLU A 242 10.98 27.70 -6.42
N GLY A 243 10.65 26.49 -5.94
CA GLY A 243 11.48 25.70 -5.05
C GLY A 243 11.19 25.90 -3.56
N ASP A 244 10.25 26.78 -3.21
CA ASP A 244 9.75 26.94 -1.83
C ASP A 244 8.84 25.75 -1.45
N TYR A 245 8.57 25.60 -0.16
CA TYR A 245 7.75 24.50 0.34
C TYR A 245 6.49 25.03 1.02
N ILE A 246 5.39 24.29 0.90
CA ILE A 246 4.22 24.48 1.75
C ILE A 246 4.06 23.24 2.64
N ILE A 247 3.82 23.46 3.92
CA ILE A 247 3.70 22.39 4.90
C ILE A 247 2.41 22.51 5.71
N SER A 248 1.85 21.36 6.07
CA SER A 248 0.67 21.27 6.93
C SER A 248 1.07 20.78 8.31
N CYS A 249 0.73 21.57 9.33
CA CYS A 249 1.03 21.25 10.73
C CYS A 249 -0.29 21.16 11.50
N ARG A 250 -0.63 19.95 11.91
CA ARG A 250 -1.95 19.62 12.45
C ARG A 250 -2.20 20.30 13.80
N HIS A 251 -1.21 20.31 14.69
CA HIS A 251 -1.38 20.75 16.08
C HIS A 251 -1.29 22.26 16.26
N THR A 252 -0.66 22.98 15.32
CA THR A 252 -0.74 24.45 15.27
C THR A 252 -1.95 24.96 14.50
N GLN A 253 -2.66 24.07 13.78
CA GLN A 253 -3.76 24.40 12.86
C GLN A 253 -3.33 25.43 11.80
N THR A 254 -2.10 25.29 11.31
CA THR A 254 -1.47 26.26 10.41
C THR A 254 -0.87 25.57 9.19
N ILE A 255 -1.03 26.22 8.04
CA ILE A 255 -0.21 25.97 6.85
C ILE A 255 0.91 26.99 6.81
N TYR A 256 2.15 26.53 6.66
CA TYR A 256 3.33 27.41 6.54
C TYR A 256 3.88 27.35 5.13
N LYS A 257 4.29 28.49 4.58
CA LYS A 257 5.18 28.53 3.41
C LYS A 257 6.61 28.80 3.88
N ILE A 258 7.53 27.95 3.44
CA ILE A 258 8.93 27.90 3.87
C ILE A 258 9.80 28.22 2.66
N SER A 259 10.77 29.11 2.83
CA SER A 259 11.71 29.39 1.75
C SER A 259 12.61 28.20 1.49
N GLY A 260 12.71 27.80 0.22
CA GLY A 260 13.60 26.73 -0.19
C GLY A 260 15.09 27.10 -0.20
N LYS A 261 15.42 28.36 0.12
CA LYS A 261 16.79 28.88 0.10
C LYS A 261 17.49 28.79 1.45
N ASP A 262 16.79 29.13 2.52
CA ASP A 262 17.34 29.28 3.86
C ASP A 262 16.42 28.74 4.98
N GLY A 263 15.23 28.23 4.63
CA GLY A 263 14.29 27.64 5.58
C GLY A 263 13.41 28.64 6.34
N HIS A 264 13.53 29.96 6.13
CA HIS A 264 12.69 30.90 6.87
C HIS A 264 11.21 30.77 6.48
N ILE A 265 10.32 31.04 7.44
CA ILE A 265 8.87 31.07 7.18
C ILE A 265 8.52 32.34 6.42
N ILE A 266 8.03 32.20 5.20
CA ILE A 266 7.56 33.29 4.33
C ILE A 266 6.20 33.79 4.81
N TRP A 267 5.26 32.88 5.09
CA TRP A 267 3.95 33.22 5.64
C TRP A 267 3.30 32.05 6.39
N ARG A 268 2.32 32.38 7.23
CA ARG A 268 1.44 31.49 7.99
C ARG A 268 -0.02 31.71 7.61
N LEU A 269 -0.73 30.63 7.28
CA LEU A 269 -2.17 30.65 7.07
C LEU A 269 -2.86 29.87 8.18
N GLY A 270 -3.74 30.54 8.94
CA GLY A 270 -4.47 29.93 10.06
C GLY A 270 -3.69 29.92 11.37
N GLY A 271 -4.22 29.22 12.37
CA GLY A 271 -3.69 29.13 13.73
C GLY A 271 -3.58 30.47 14.47
N LYS A 272 -2.71 30.51 15.49
CA LYS A 272 -2.57 31.66 16.41
C LYS A 272 -1.91 32.90 15.80
N LYS A 273 -1.20 32.75 14.67
CA LYS A 273 -0.34 33.78 14.07
C LYS A 273 -0.52 33.89 12.54
N SER A 274 -1.77 33.82 12.07
CA SER A 274 -2.06 33.96 10.63
C SER A 274 -1.63 35.32 10.08
N ASP A 275 -0.90 35.32 8.97
CA ASP A 275 -0.50 36.54 8.23
C ASP A 275 -1.62 37.03 7.28
N PHE A 276 -2.68 36.23 7.13
CA PHE A 276 -3.82 36.54 6.26
C PHE A 276 -5.07 36.89 7.06
N LYS A 277 -5.84 37.86 6.55
CA LYS A 277 -7.24 38.06 6.94
C LYS A 277 -8.09 36.94 6.33
N LEU A 278 -8.57 36.04 7.18
CA LEU A 278 -9.41 34.91 6.79
C LEU A 278 -10.84 35.38 6.49
N GLN A 279 -11.31 35.15 5.27
CA GLN A 279 -12.72 35.37 4.92
C GLN A 279 -13.61 34.23 5.43
N SER A 280 -14.93 34.43 5.34
CA SER A 280 -15.92 33.40 5.73
C SER A 280 -15.65 32.06 5.04
N GLY A 281 -15.76 30.97 5.81
CA GLY A 281 -15.59 29.60 5.33
C GLY A 281 -14.14 29.10 5.19
N VAL A 282 -13.14 29.99 5.33
CA VAL A 282 -11.71 29.65 5.21
C VAL A 282 -11.18 28.91 6.43
N LEU A 283 -11.69 29.19 7.63
CA LEU A 283 -11.23 28.55 8.86
C LEU A 283 -11.22 27.01 8.69
N PHE A 284 -10.12 26.40 9.11
CA PHE A 284 -9.89 24.97 9.15
C PHE A 284 -9.17 24.62 10.45
N GLY A 285 -9.18 23.34 10.83
CA GLY A 285 -8.41 22.88 11.98
C GLY A 285 -8.02 21.42 11.87
N TYR A 286 -6.87 21.07 12.44
CA TYR A 286 -6.32 19.72 12.44
C TYR A 286 -6.19 19.11 11.03
N GLN A 287 -5.95 19.98 10.05
CA GLN A 287 -5.96 19.73 8.62
C GLN A 287 -4.84 18.78 8.15
N HIS A 288 -5.06 18.18 6.98
CA HIS A 288 -4.13 17.29 6.29
C HIS A 288 -3.97 17.66 4.81
N HIS A 289 -2.93 17.11 4.18
CA HIS A 289 -2.76 17.03 2.73
C HIS A 289 -2.89 18.39 2.01
N VAL A 290 -2.19 19.40 2.52
CA VAL A 290 -2.01 20.66 1.78
C VAL A 290 -1.24 20.38 0.49
N ARG A 291 -1.69 20.97 -0.62
CA ARG A 291 -1.04 20.91 -1.93
C ARG A 291 -1.10 22.25 -2.63
N TRP A 292 0.01 22.62 -3.25
CA TRP A 292 0.09 23.80 -4.10
C TRP A 292 -0.57 23.47 -5.43
N ARG A 293 -1.34 24.41 -5.98
CA ARG A 293 -2.06 24.18 -7.24
C ARG A 293 -1.67 25.14 -8.33
N TRP A 294 -1.56 26.42 -7.98
CA TRP A 294 -1.28 27.45 -8.96
C TRP A 294 -0.88 28.75 -8.27
N SER A 295 -0.08 29.58 -8.94
CA SER A 295 0.21 30.94 -8.50
C SER A 295 0.45 31.87 -9.68
N ASN A 296 0.34 33.17 -9.40
CA ASN A 296 0.90 34.26 -10.19
C ASN A 296 1.48 35.32 -9.23
N ALA A 297 1.80 36.52 -9.75
CA ALA A 297 2.41 37.58 -8.96
C ALA A 297 1.60 38.05 -7.73
N THR A 298 0.26 37.90 -7.73
CA THR A 298 -0.59 38.42 -6.65
C THR A 298 -1.46 37.37 -5.98
N THR A 299 -1.54 36.17 -6.54
CA THR A 299 -2.45 35.11 -6.10
C THR A 299 -1.75 33.77 -6.02
N GLU A 300 -2.06 32.99 -4.99
CA GLU A 300 -1.72 31.58 -4.87
C GLU A 300 -2.98 30.77 -4.55
N ILE A 301 -3.09 29.55 -5.10
CA ILE A 301 -4.21 28.63 -4.84
C ILE A 301 -3.64 27.35 -4.25
N ILE A 302 -4.22 26.94 -3.13
CA ILE A 302 -3.91 25.68 -2.45
C ILE A 302 -5.17 24.85 -2.25
N THR A 303 -5.00 23.54 -2.10
CA THR A 303 -6.04 22.65 -1.58
C THR A 303 -5.59 22.02 -0.27
N LEU A 304 -6.52 21.75 0.63
CA LEU A 304 -6.27 20.99 1.86
C LEU A 304 -7.50 20.16 2.26
N PHE A 305 -7.28 19.13 3.07
CA PHE A 305 -8.33 18.40 3.77
C PHE A 305 -8.50 18.98 5.18
N ASP A 306 -9.64 19.61 5.45
CA ASP A 306 -10.01 20.13 6.75
C ASP A 306 -10.72 19.05 7.56
N ASN A 307 -10.01 18.43 8.49
CA ASN A 307 -10.58 17.46 9.42
C ASN A 307 -11.61 18.09 10.34
N ALA A 308 -11.40 19.37 10.71
CA ALA A 308 -12.25 20.14 11.60
C ALA A 308 -12.44 19.56 13.01
N TYR A 309 -11.72 18.50 13.37
CA TYR A 309 -11.90 17.74 14.60
C TYR A 309 -10.63 16.94 14.92
N ASP A 310 -10.25 16.86 16.20
CA ASP A 310 -9.10 16.07 16.67
C ASP A 310 -9.47 14.84 17.51
N GLY A 311 -10.76 14.56 17.70
CA GLY A 311 -11.24 13.58 18.68
C GLY A 311 -11.93 14.22 19.90
N PHE A 312 -11.67 15.50 20.18
CA PHE A 312 -12.15 16.19 21.38
C PHE A 312 -12.70 17.59 21.08
N HIS A 313 -12.01 18.35 20.25
CA HIS A 313 -12.29 19.73 19.89
C HIS A 313 -12.71 19.82 18.43
N LYS A 314 -13.77 20.59 18.15
CA LYS A 314 -14.28 20.82 16.80
C LYS A 314 -14.04 22.27 16.39
N SER A 315 -13.47 22.50 15.21
CA SER A 315 -13.41 23.82 14.57
C SER A 315 -14.56 24.04 13.57
N ALA A 316 -15.23 22.98 13.13
CA ALA A 316 -16.45 23.03 12.32
C ALA A 316 -17.34 21.80 12.57
N LEU A 317 -18.57 21.83 12.03
CA LEU A 317 -19.53 20.73 12.18
C LEU A 317 -19.20 19.51 11.31
N ARG A 318 -18.50 19.72 10.18
CA ARG A 318 -18.23 18.68 9.19
C ARG A 318 -16.81 18.81 8.65
N SER A 319 -16.16 17.67 8.39
CA SER A 319 -14.90 17.64 7.66
C SER A 319 -15.14 17.97 6.19
N SER A 320 -14.14 18.55 5.52
CA SER A 320 -14.28 18.96 4.13
C SER A 320 -12.96 19.03 3.38
N GLY A 321 -12.98 18.81 2.07
CA GLY A 321 -11.92 19.30 1.21
C GLY A 321 -12.14 20.78 0.90
N LYS A 322 -11.08 21.59 0.94
CA LYS A 322 -11.15 23.02 0.63
C LYS A 322 -10.18 23.39 -0.47
N MET A 323 -10.59 24.31 -1.34
CA MET A 323 -9.73 25.07 -2.23
C MET A 323 -9.73 26.53 -1.79
N ILE A 324 -8.55 27.06 -1.48
CA ILE A 324 -8.37 28.39 -0.89
C ILE A 324 -7.50 29.23 -1.81
N LYS A 325 -7.95 30.45 -2.06
CA LYS A 325 -7.21 31.50 -2.76
C LYS A 325 -6.54 32.42 -1.74
N LEU A 326 -5.24 32.63 -1.89
CA LEU A 326 -4.43 33.58 -1.14
C LEU A 326 -4.13 34.77 -2.05
N GLU A 327 -4.38 35.97 -1.56
CA GLU A 327 -4.19 37.23 -2.30
C GLU A 327 -3.21 38.11 -1.54
N TYR A 328 -2.12 38.48 -2.22
CA TYR A 328 -1.00 39.25 -1.67
C TYR A 328 -1.11 40.75 -1.96
N ASP A 329 -1.95 41.14 -2.91
CA ASP A 329 -2.16 42.53 -3.34
C ASP A 329 -3.13 43.31 -2.44
N THR A 330 -3.60 42.71 -1.35
CA THR A 330 -4.38 43.37 -0.31
C THR A 330 -3.52 43.70 0.90
N THR A 331 -3.91 44.70 1.69
CA THR A 331 -3.25 45.05 2.97
C THR A 331 -4.26 45.04 4.11
N PRO A 332 -4.21 44.05 5.03
CA PRO A 332 -3.33 42.88 5.03
C PRO A 332 -3.65 41.90 3.88
N PRO A 333 -2.75 40.95 3.54
CA PRO A 333 -3.05 39.83 2.65
C PRO A 333 -4.33 39.09 3.05
N ARG A 334 -5.05 38.53 2.08
CA ARG A 334 -6.37 37.95 2.29
C ARG A 334 -6.41 36.50 1.85
N ALA A 335 -7.10 35.66 2.61
CA ALA A 335 -7.43 34.30 2.22
C ALA A 335 -8.94 34.17 2.01
N SER A 336 -9.37 33.58 0.88
CA SER A 336 -10.77 33.39 0.53
C SER A 336 -11.05 31.97 0.07
N LEU A 337 -12.24 31.45 0.41
CA LEU A 337 -12.67 30.12 0.03
C LEU A 337 -13.17 30.14 -1.42
N MET A 338 -12.58 29.31 -2.27
CA MET A 338 -13.05 29.13 -3.65
C MET A 338 -14.11 28.03 -3.74
N SER A 339 -13.85 26.91 -3.08
CA SER A 339 -14.73 25.74 -3.12
C SER A 339 -14.57 24.90 -1.86
N VAL A 340 -15.66 24.24 -1.47
CA VAL A 340 -15.71 23.31 -0.34
C VAL A 340 -16.44 22.04 -0.77
N PHE A 341 -15.89 20.89 -0.40
CA PHE A 341 -16.39 19.56 -0.76
C PHE A 341 -16.69 18.80 0.52
N TYR A 342 -17.96 18.45 0.75
CA TYR A 342 -18.41 17.73 1.94
C TYR A 342 -18.60 16.24 1.67
N GLY A 343 -18.45 15.44 2.71
CA GLY A 343 -18.59 13.99 2.62
C GLY A 343 -20.03 13.51 2.47
N PRO A 344 -20.21 12.18 2.40
CA PRO A 344 -21.52 11.53 2.42
C PRO A 344 -22.42 12.06 3.55
N LYS A 345 -23.75 11.99 3.38
CA LYS A 345 -24.72 12.56 4.34
C LYS A 345 -24.66 11.93 5.73
N ASP A 346 -24.27 10.66 5.80
CA ASP A 346 -24.08 9.85 7.00
C ASP A 346 -22.66 9.98 7.58
N MET A 347 -21.83 10.84 6.99
CA MET A 347 -20.51 11.19 7.50
C MET A 347 -20.44 12.67 7.87
N ASP A 348 -20.22 12.91 9.16
CA ASP A 348 -19.96 14.25 9.67
C ASP A 348 -18.46 14.55 9.77
N LEU A 349 -17.70 13.74 10.51
CA LEU A 349 -16.30 14.05 10.84
C LEU A 349 -15.34 12.88 10.60
N ALA A 350 -14.17 13.21 10.07
CA ALA A 350 -12.97 12.38 10.01
C ALA A 350 -11.89 13.05 10.88
N ALA A 351 -11.63 12.52 12.08
CA ALA A 351 -10.77 13.18 13.07
C ALA A 351 -9.28 13.26 12.68
N THR A 352 -8.86 12.39 11.77
CA THR A 352 -7.45 12.27 11.34
C THR A 352 -7.37 11.87 9.88
N GLN A 353 -6.19 12.10 9.29
CA GLN A 353 -5.84 11.65 7.94
C GLN A 353 -6.71 12.33 6.86
N GLY A 354 -6.67 11.82 5.62
CA GLY A 354 -7.47 12.31 4.51
C GLY A 354 -6.67 13.04 3.44
N SER A 355 -7.25 13.13 2.24
CA SER A 355 -6.60 13.70 1.06
C SER A 355 -7.58 14.44 0.16
N VAL A 356 -7.05 15.42 -0.56
CA VAL A 356 -7.72 16.13 -1.66
C VAL A 356 -6.83 16.06 -2.90
N GLN A 357 -7.36 15.50 -3.98
CA GLN A 357 -6.70 15.39 -5.27
C GLN A 357 -7.57 16.06 -6.35
N LEU A 358 -7.01 17.00 -7.10
CA LEU A 358 -7.64 17.48 -8.32
C LEU A 358 -7.40 16.44 -9.44
N LEU A 359 -8.45 16.08 -10.17
CA LEU A 359 -8.41 15.11 -11.26
C LEU A 359 -8.40 15.80 -12.62
N GLY A 360 -7.68 15.19 -13.57
CA GLY A 360 -7.53 15.69 -14.94
C GLY A 360 -6.38 16.69 -15.09
N GLU A 361 -5.89 16.83 -16.32
CA GLU A 361 -4.84 17.80 -16.68
C GLU A 361 -5.45 19.18 -16.99
N HIS A 362 -6.28 19.69 -16.09
CA HIS A 362 -6.88 21.00 -16.28
C HIS A 362 -5.87 22.09 -15.92
N LYS A 363 -5.49 22.90 -16.90
CA LYS A 363 -4.75 24.17 -16.65
C LYS A 363 -5.53 25.11 -15.72
N ASP A 364 -6.85 24.94 -15.69
CA ASP A 364 -7.76 25.69 -14.83
C ASP A 364 -8.27 24.77 -13.71
N VAL A 365 -7.74 25.00 -12.51
CA VAL A 365 -8.04 24.23 -11.30
C VAL A 365 -9.53 24.28 -10.93
N THR A 366 -10.27 25.30 -11.38
CA THR A 366 -11.71 25.46 -11.10
C THR A 366 -12.60 24.53 -11.91
N LYS A 367 -12.05 23.83 -12.90
CA LYS A 367 -12.78 22.88 -13.76
C LYS A 367 -12.47 21.43 -13.45
N ALA A 368 -11.51 21.17 -12.57
CA ALA A 368 -11.11 19.82 -12.21
C ALA A 368 -12.15 19.17 -11.29
N ASN A 369 -12.49 17.91 -11.58
CA ASN A 369 -13.15 17.07 -10.58
C ASN A 369 -12.22 16.91 -9.37
N VAL A 370 -12.79 16.65 -8.20
CA VAL A 370 -12.03 16.53 -6.95
C VAL A 370 -12.27 15.16 -6.33
N PHE A 371 -11.20 14.40 -6.18
CA PHE A 371 -11.21 13.12 -5.47
C PHE A 371 -10.76 13.32 -4.03
N LEU A 372 -11.55 12.81 -3.08
CA LEU A 372 -11.26 12.87 -1.66
C LEU A 372 -11.13 11.46 -1.07
N GLY A 373 -10.08 11.26 -0.28
CA GLY A 373 -10.00 10.19 0.69
C GLY A 373 -10.39 10.73 2.06
N TRP A 374 -11.29 10.05 2.76
CA TRP A 374 -11.87 10.53 4.03
C TRP A 374 -11.12 10.03 5.28
N GLY A 375 -9.86 9.60 5.11
CA GLY A 375 -8.95 9.33 6.21
C GLY A 375 -9.39 8.17 7.09
N GLN A 376 -9.55 8.45 8.38
CA GLN A 376 -10.11 7.51 9.36
C GLN A 376 -11.51 7.00 8.98
N GLN A 377 -12.28 7.76 8.20
CA GLN A 377 -13.51 7.24 7.62
C GLN A 377 -13.14 6.53 6.30
N PRO A 378 -13.40 5.23 6.13
CA PRO A 378 -12.90 4.43 4.99
C PRO A 378 -13.64 4.70 3.67
N TYR A 379 -14.08 5.93 3.45
CA TYR A 379 -14.75 6.37 2.24
C TYR A 379 -13.78 7.03 1.27
N VAL A 380 -14.18 6.98 0.01
CA VAL A 380 -13.67 7.82 -1.07
C VAL A 380 -14.84 8.47 -1.80
N THR A 381 -14.66 9.70 -2.25
CA THR A 381 -15.64 10.40 -3.09
C THR A 381 -14.97 11.09 -4.27
N GLU A 382 -15.68 11.19 -5.38
CA GLU A 382 -15.35 12.12 -6.46
C GLU A 382 -16.46 13.14 -6.61
N HIS A 383 -16.06 14.40 -6.70
CA HIS A 383 -16.94 15.54 -6.86
C HIS A 383 -16.72 16.22 -8.20
N LEU A 384 -17.81 16.67 -8.82
CA LEU A 384 -17.73 17.72 -9.84
C LEU A 384 -17.23 19.03 -9.21
N PRO A 385 -16.72 20.00 -10.00
CA PRO A 385 -16.32 21.31 -9.48
C PRO A 385 -17.44 22.05 -8.73
N THR A 386 -18.70 21.72 -9.02
CA THR A 386 -19.89 22.24 -8.34
C THR A 386 -20.06 21.73 -6.91
N GLY A 387 -19.31 20.69 -6.52
CA GLY A 387 -19.42 20.01 -5.24
C GLY A 387 -20.31 18.76 -5.25
N GLU A 388 -21.01 18.47 -6.36
CA GLU A 388 -21.85 17.26 -6.47
C GLU A 388 -21.01 15.98 -6.45
N ILE A 389 -21.37 15.02 -5.60
CA ILE A 389 -20.80 13.67 -5.60
C ILE A 389 -21.28 12.89 -6.83
N VAL A 390 -20.33 12.50 -7.68
CA VAL A 390 -20.52 11.63 -8.87
C VAL A 390 -19.95 10.24 -8.67
N PHE A 391 -19.08 10.05 -7.68
CA PHE A 391 -18.61 8.73 -7.26
C PHE A 391 -18.51 8.67 -5.73
N GLN A 392 -18.96 7.57 -5.13
CA GLN A 392 -18.81 7.28 -3.71
C GLN A 392 -18.58 5.80 -3.52
N ALA A 393 -17.57 5.45 -2.73
CA ALA A 393 -17.33 4.09 -2.31
C ALA A 393 -16.76 4.02 -0.89
N LYS A 394 -16.86 2.85 -0.27
CA LYS A 394 -16.31 2.56 1.06
C LYS A 394 -15.63 1.20 1.12
N ILE A 395 -14.57 1.09 1.92
CA ILE A 395 -14.01 -0.22 2.26
C ILE A 395 -14.95 -0.91 3.23
N ASN A 396 -15.52 -2.04 2.80
CA ASN A 396 -16.48 -2.83 3.56
C ASN A 396 -15.77 -3.81 4.52
N ALA A 397 -14.85 -3.32 5.33
CA ALA A 397 -14.16 -4.12 6.34
C ALA A 397 -14.21 -3.40 7.69
N SER A 398 -14.62 -4.12 8.73
CA SER A 398 -14.75 -3.57 10.08
C SER A 398 -13.42 -2.99 10.57
N GLY A 399 -13.46 -1.75 11.07
CA GLY A 399 -12.28 -1.04 11.59
C GLY A 399 -11.34 -0.45 10.53
N ALA A 400 -11.69 -0.54 9.23
CA ALA A 400 -10.85 0.00 8.17
C ALA A 400 -10.63 1.50 8.29
N ASN A 401 -9.36 1.90 8.19
CA ASN A 401 -8.94 3.28 7.96
C ASN A 401 -8.14 3.34 6.66
N ILE A 402 -8.14 4.49 5.99
CA ILE A 402 -7.27 4.74 4.83
C ILE A 402 -6.57 6.08 5.00
N TYR A 403 -5.25 6.08 5.16
CA TYR A 403 -4.50 7.32 5.40
C TYR A 403 -4.74 8.38 4.33
N ARG A 404 -4.53 8.00 3.06
CA ARG A 404 -4.86 8.81 1.90
C ARG A 404 -5.31 7.90 0.78
N SER A 405 -6.21 8.41 -0.05
CA SER A 405 -6.73 7.73 -1.23
C SER A 405 -6.51 8.59 -2.46
N TYR A 406 -6.33 7.95 -3.60
CA TYR A 406 -6.07 8.64 -4.86
C TYR A 406 -6.75 7.95 -6.04
N LYS A 407 -6.86 8.67 -7.15
CA LYS A 407 -7.39 8.16 -8.41
C LYS A 407 -6.47 8.53 -9.57
N PHE A 408 -6.09 7.53 -10.37
CA PHE A 408 -5.18 7.70 -11.51
C PHE A 408 -5.55 6.75 -12.65
N ASN A 409 -5.22 7.15 -13.87
CA ASN A 409 -4.96 6.17 -14.92
C ASN A 409 -3.62 5.48 -14.63
N PHE A 410 -3.55 4.18 -14.87
CA PHE A 410 -2.34 3.40 -14.66
C PHE A 410 -2.34 2.21 -15.60
N THR A 411 -1.22 1.99 -16.28
CA THR A 411 -1.05 0.83 -17.15
C THR A 411 0.07 -0.01 -16.61
N SER A 412 -0.26 -1.22 -16.14
CA SER A 412 0.71 -2.18 -15.61
C SER A 412 0.72 -3.49 -16.38
N ASN A 413 1.93 -4.04 -16.49
CA ASN A 413 2.23 -5.32 -17.12
C ASN A 413 3.07 -6.16 -16.14
N PRO A 414 2.44 -6.84 -15.17
CA PRO A 414 3.15 -7.60 -14.15
C PRO A 414 4.09 -8.64 -14.77
N ILE A 415 5.25 -8.85 -14.14
CA ILE A 415 6.18 -9.91 -14.58
C ILE A 415 5.68 -11.34 -14.27
N ASP A 416 4.77 -11.48 -13.30
CA ASP A 416 4.15 -12.76 -12.92
C ASP A 416 3.22 -13.26 -14.04
N ASN A 417 2.92 -14.55 -14.05
CA ASN A 417 2.02 -15.14 -15.04
C ASN A 417 0.55 -15.06 -14.59
N PRO A 418 -0.41 -15.08 -15.54
CA PRO A 418 -1.81 -15.35 -15.22
C PRO A 418 -1.97 -16.60 -14.35
N ALA A 419 -2.83 -16.48 -13.35
CA ALA A 419 -3.19 -17.57 -12.46
C ALA A 419 -4.38 -18.33 -13.01
N LEU A 420 -4.40 -19.64 -12.77
CA LEU A 420 -5.45 -20.52 -13.24
C LEU A 420 -5.73 -21.58 -12.18
N TYR A 421 -7.01 -21.77 -11.86
CA TYR A 421 -7.53 -22.93 -11.18
C TYR A 421 -8.54 -23.63 -12.09
N THR A 422 -8.40 -24.96 -12.22
CA THR A 422 -9.30 -25.79 -13.02
C THR A 422 -9.96 -26.84 -12.14
N TYR A 423 -11.24 -27.11 -12.36
CA TYR A 423 -12.04 -28.03 -11.57
C TYR A 423 -12.98 -28.87 -12.43
N ALA A 424 -13.10 -30.16 -12.14
CA ALA A 424 -14.14 -31.02 -12.70
C ALA A 424 -14.66 -31.96 -11.62
N LEU A 425 -15.98 -32.17 -11.56
CA LEU A 425 -16.62 -32.98 -10.51
C LEU A 425 -16.17 -34.45 -10.54
N SER A 426 -15.81 -34.96 -11.71
CA SER A 426 -15.27 -36.31 -11.92
C SER A 426 -14.44 -36.35 -13.21
N ALA A 427 -13.69 -37.44 -13.42
CA ALA A 427 -12.96 -37.66 -14.67
C ALA A 427 -13.87 -37.90 -15.90
N SER A 428 -15.18 -38.04 -15.69
CA SER A 428 -16.22 -38.17 -16.73
C SER A 428 -17.19 -37.00 -16.72
N ALA A 429 -16.87 -35.91 -15.99
CA ALA A 429 -17.75 -34.77 -15.88
C ALA A 429 -18.01 -34.13 -17.27
N PRO A 430 -19.23 -33.65 -17.52
CA PRO A 430 -19.58 -33.02 -18.78
C PRO A 430 -18.91 -31.66 -18.98
N ILE A 431 -18.32 -31.09 -17.92
CA ILE A 431 -17.73 -29.75 -17.90
C ILE A 431 -16.45 -29.76 -17.06
N THR A 432 -15.45 -29.00 -17.51
CA THR A 432 -14.33 -28.52 -16.69
C THR A 432 -14.46 -27.02 -16.49
N MET A 433 -14.51 -26.59 -15.23
CA MET A 433 -14.50 -25.18 -14.85
C MET A 433 -13.09 -24.61 -14.91
N PHE A 434 -12.96 -23.43 -15.48
CA PHE A 434 -11.74 -22.62 -15.48
C PHE A 434 -12.02 -21.36 -14.68
N TYR A 435 -11.14 -21.03 -13.74
CA TYR A 435 -11.11 -19.77 -13.00
C TYR A 435 -9.76 -19.12 -13.24
N MET A 436 -9.75 -17.90 -13.79
CA MET A 436 -8.52 -17.22 -14.19
C MET A 436 -8.50 -15.77 -13.73
N SER A 437 -7.32 -15.33 -13.29
CA SER A 437 -7.06 -13.95 -12.86
C SER A 437 -5.61 -13.57 -13.14
N TRP A 438 -5.30 -12.27 -13.13
CA TRP A 438 -3.91 -11.80 -13.22
C TRP A 438 -3.72 -10.52 -12.42
N ASN A 439 -3.06 -10.64 -11.28
CA ASN A 439 -2.95 -9.58 -10.29
C ASN A 439 -2.15 -8.38 -10.83
N GLY A 440 -2.84 -7.29 -11.13
CA GLY A 440 -2.29 -6.04 -11.64
C GLY A 440 -2.09 -5.94 -13.13
N ALA A 441 -2.60 -6.87 -13.94
CA ALA A 441 -2.56 -6.72 -15.40
C ALA A 441 -3.76 -5.88 -15.88
N THR A 442 -3.50 -4.64 -16.29
CA THR A 442 -4.56 -3.68 -16.64
C THR A 442 -5.03 -3.77 -18.08
N GLU A 443 -4.23 -4.38 -18.97
CA GLU A 443 -4.53 -4.44 -20.41
C GLU A 443 -5.29 -5.69 -20.84
N VAL A 444 -5.56 -6.62 -19.92
CA VAL A 444 -6.30 -7.86 -20.23
C VAL A 444 -7.75 -7.51 -20.55
N ALA A 445 -8.18 -7.76 -21.78
CA ALA A 445 -9.57 -7.61 -22.22
C ALA A 445 -10.25 -8.96 -22.42
N GLN A 446 -9.49 -10.00 -22.80
CA GLN A 446 -10.03 -11.32 -23.11
C GLN A 446 -9.11 -12.43 -22.59
N TRP A 447 -9.70 -13.60 -22.40
CA TRP A 447 -9.03 -14.83 -22.01
C TRP A 447 -9.26 -15.89 -23.07
N ARG A 448 -8.21 -16.57 -23.51
CA ARG A 448 -8.29 -17.76 -24.35
C ARG A 448 -7.86 -18.99 -23.56
N MET A 449 -8.70 -20.01 -23.57
CA MET A 449 -8.53 -21.21 -22.76
C MET A 449 -8.01 -22.36 -23.63
N TYR A 450 -7.12 -23.15 -23.07
CA TYR A 450 -6.58 -24.35 -23.69
C TYR A 450 -6.73 -25.55 -22.77
N GLY A 451 -7.01 -26.73 -23.33
CA GLY A 451 -7.14 -27.98 -22.61
C GLY A 451 -6.34 -29.11 -23.25
N ARG A 452 -5.89 -30.07 -22.44
CA ARG A 452 -5.27 -31.31 -22.90
C ARG A 452 -5.52 -32.48 -21.94
N GLN A 453 -5.38 -33.71 -22.44
CA GLN A 453 -5.67 -34.93 -21.66
C GLN A 453 -4.45 -35.53 -20.95
N SER A 454 -3.25 -35.24 -21.41
CA SER A 454 -2.00 -35.73 -20.82
C SER A 454 -0.89 -34.68 -20.98
N CYS A 455 0.26 -34.89 -20.34
CA CYS A 455 1.39 -33.95 -20.42
C CYS A 455 2.01 -33.87 -21.82
N ASP A 456 1.87 -34.92 -22.63
CA ASP A 456 2.43 -35.01 -23.98
C ASP A 456 1.37 -34.74 -25.07
N ALA A 457 0.11 -34.56 -24.68
CA ALA A 457 -0.94 -34.18 -25.60
C ALA A 457 -0.83 -32.71 -26.02
N GLU A 458 -1.18 -32.45 -27.27
CA GLU A 458 -1.29 -31.10 -27.83
C GLU A 458 -2.37 -30.28 -27.13
N TRP A 459 -2.15 -28.95 -27.09
CA TRP A 459 -3.10 -28.01 -26.53
C TRP A 459 -4.27 -27.76 -27.50
N THR A 460 -5.49 -28.08 -27.06
CA THR A 460 -6.72 -27.75 -27.80
C THR A 460 -7.24 -26.41 -27.34
N ASN A 461 -7.48 -25.48 -28.27
CA ASN A 461 -8.16 -24.21 -27.97
C ASN A 461 -9.64 -24.48 -27.66
N LEU A 462 -10.09 -24.08 -26.47
CA LEU A 462 -11.43 -24.34 -25.95
C LEU A 462 -12.39 -23.15 -26.15
N GLY A 463 -11.86 -21.99 -26.55
CA GLY A 463 -12.65 -20.77 -26.77
C GLY A 463 -11.97 -19.52 -26.20
N THR A 464 -12.62 -18.38 -26.42
CA THR A 464 -12.20 -17.07 -25.92
C THR A 464 -13.39 -16.37 -25.27
N VAL A 465 -13.19 -15.78 -24.10
CA VAL A 465 -14.21 -15.02 -23.36
C VAL A 465 -13.69 -13.64 -22.97
N ASN A 466 -14.59 -12.67 -22.81
CA ASN A 466 -14.23 -11.35 -22.31
C ASN A 466 -13.96 -11.41 -20.80
N LYS A 467 -13.04 -10.59 -20.31
CA LYS A 467 -12.79 -10.40 -18.88
C LYS A 467 -14.00 -9.73 -18.24
N THR A 468 -14.51 -10.27 -17.13
CA THR A 468 -15.72 -9.78 -16.43
C THR A 468 -15.44 -9.10 -15.09
N GLY A 469 -14.20 -9.12 -14.60
CA GLY A 469 -13.80 -8.61 -13.29
C GLY A 469 -12.35 -9.02 -12.99
N PHE A 470 -11.97 -9.12 -11.72
CA PHE A 470 -10.63 -9.64 -11.35
C PHE A 470 -10.45 -11.11 -11.77
N GLU A 471 -11.40 -11.96 -11.35
CA GLU A 471 -11.48 -13.37 -11.72
C GLU A 471 -12.59 -13.56 -12.74
N THR A 472 -12.27 -14.24 -13.84
CA THR A 472 -13.23 -14.64 -14.87
C THR A 472 -13.38 -16.16 -14.80
N SER A 473 -14.58 -16.67 -15.05
CA SER A 473 -14.85 -18.11 -15.12
C SER A 473 -15.26 -18.56 -16.53
N PHE A 474 -15.01 -19.82 -16.86
CA PHE A 474 -15.40 -20.43 -18.14
C PHE A 474 -15.73 -21.91 -17.98
N ASN A 475 -16.79 -22.35 -18.67
CA ASN A 475 -17.25 -23.73 -18.67
C ASN A 475 -16.76 -24.42 -19.95
N ALA A 476 -15.68 -25.20 -19.85
CA ALA A 476 -15.18 -25.98 -20.97
C ALA A 476 -15.99 -27.28 -21.14
N PRO A 477 -16.52 -27.60 -22.33
CA PRO A 477 -17.18 -28.88 -22.58
C PRO A 477 -16.22 -30.06 -22.39
N GLY A 478 -16.69 -31.08 -21.67
CA GLY A 478 -15.96 -32.29 -21.34
C GLY A 478 -14.94 -32.13 -20.21
N HIS A 479 -14.40 -33.26 -19.76
CA HIS A 479 -13.28 -33.29 -18.83
C HIS A 479 -11.97 -33.04 -19.57
N TRP A 480 -11.18 -32.07 -19.07
CA TRP A 480 -9.81 -31.80 -19.50
C TRP A 480 -8.88 -32.02 -18.32
N SER A 481 -7.86 -32.87 -18.48
CA SER A 481 -6.94 -33.21 -17.39
C SER A 481 -6.02 -32.05 -17.00
N PHE A 482 -5.71 -31.17 -17.96
CA PHE A 482 -4.92 -29.96 -17.75
C PHE A 482 -5.50 -28.78 -18.50
N GLY A 483 -5.40 -27.60 -17.90
CA GLY A 483 -5.77 -26.32 -18.50
C GLY A 483 -4.60 -25.35 -18.59
N MET A 484 -4.67 -24.44 -19.56
CA MET A 484 -3.80 -23.26 -19.68
C MET A 484 -4.65 -22.09 -20.15
N VAL A 485 -4.31 -20.88 -19.72
CA VAL A 485 -4.97 -19.66 -20.20
C VAL A 485 -3.97 -18.70 -20.82
N GLU A 486 -4.43 -17.96 -21.81
CA GLU A 486 -3.71 -16.88 -22.47
C GLU A 486 -4.49 -15.59 -22.28
N ALA A 487 -3.84 -14.59 -21.68
CA ALA A 487 -4.38 -13.25 -21.55
C ALA A 487 -4.18 -12.50 -22.88
N LEU A 488 -5.24 -11.82 -23.32
CA LEU A 488 -5.28 -11.08 -24.58
C LEU A 488 -5.64 -9.62 -24.33
N ASP A 489 -5.07 -8.71 -25.11
CA ASP A 489 -5.45 -7.30 -25.12
C ASP A 489 -6.79 -7.06 -25.86
N LYS A 490 -7.25 -5.80 -25.89
CA LYS A 490 -8.49 -5.40 -26.57
C LYS A 490 -8.54 -5.68 -28.08
N ASN A 491 -7.38 -5.92 -28.71
CA ASN A 491 -7.26 -6.25 -30.13
C ASN A 491 -7.07 -7.76 -30.35
N GLY A 492 -7.12 -8.58 -29.30
CA GLY A 492 -6.89 -10.02 -29.36
C GLY A 492 -5.41 -10.41 -29.44
N LYS A 493 -4.47 -9.49 -29.18
CA LYS A 493 -3.03 -9.78 -29.15
C LYS A 493 -2.66 -10.49 -27.84
N SER A 494 -1.83 -11.51 -27.93
CA SER A 494 -1.30 -12.24 -26.77
C SER A 494 -0.43 -11.32 -25.90
N LEU A 495 -0.79 -11.25 -24.61
CA LEU A 495 -0.02 -10.57 -23.58
C LEU A 495 0.92 -11.57 -22.88
N ARG A 496 0.34 -12.64 -22.32
CA ARG A 496 1.06 -13.69 -21.58
C ARG A 496 0.19 -14.93 -21.39
N LYS A 497 0.83 -16.09 -21.26
CA LYS A 497 0.18 -17.36 -20.88
C LYS A 497 0.39 -17.66 -19.40
N SER A 498 -0.52 -18.42 -18.81
CA SER A 498 -0.27 -19.10 -17.53
C SER A 498 0.90 -20.09 -17.66
N ALA A 499 1.15 -20.92 -16.65
CA ALA A 499 2.21 -21.93 -16.70
C ALA A 499 2.18 -22.76 -18.01
N ASP A 500 3.30 -22.78 -18.76
CA ASP A 500 3.42 -23.47 -20.07
C ASP A 500 3.09 -24.97 -20.00
N ASN A 501 3.37 -25.58 -18.85
CA ASN A 501 3.09 -26.99 -18.57
C ASN A 501 1.62 -27.25 -18.18
N GLY A 502 0.80 -26.21 -18.10
CA GLY A 502 -0.59 -26.31 -17.68
C GLY A 502 -0.77 -26.51 -16.18
N VAL A 503 -1.98 -26.19 -15.72
CA VAL A 503 -2.48 -26.48 -14.39
C VAL A 503 -3.30 -27.77 -14.47
N ARG A 504 -3.02 -28.74 -13.59
CA ARG A 504 -3.83 -29.96 -13.49
C ARG A 504 -5.21 -29.63 -12.93
N THR A 505 -6.24 -30.15 -13.58
CA THR A 505 -7.63 -30.05 -13.11
C THR A 505 -7.81 -30.77 -11.78
N PHE A 506 -8.33 -30.05 -10.79
CA PHE A 506 -8.75 -30.64 -9.53
C PHE A 506 -10.01 -31.49 -9.75
N VAL A 507 -9.90 -32.78 -9.47
CA VAL A 507 -11.01 -33.73 -9.46
C VAL A 507 -11.14 -34.27 -8.03
N PRO A 508 -12.27 -34.02 -7.34
CA PRO A 508 -12.45 -34.49 -5.98
C PRO A 508 -12.54 -36.02 -5.94
N SER A 509 -12.13 -36.62 -4.82
CA SER A 509 -12.38 -38.05 -4.59
C SER A 509 -13.89 -38.32 -4.52
N PRO A 510 -14.36 -39.56 -4.72
CA PRO A 510 -15.78 -39.89 -4.60
C PRO A 510 -16.41 -39.47 -3.26
N LEU A 511 -15.63 -39.49 -2.17
CA LEU A 511 -16.06 -39.02 -0.86
C LEU A 511 -16.24 -37.50 -0.83
N LEU A 512 -15.26 -36.74 -1.35
CA LEU A 512 -15.35 -35.28 -1.37
C LEU A 512 -16.41 -34.79 -2.36
N ALA A 513 -16.56 -35.45 -3.51
CA ALA A 513 -17.51 -35.11 -4.57
C ALA A 513 -18.96 -35.04 -4.10
N GLN A 514 -19.32 -35.79 -3.05
CA GLN A 514 -20.65 -35.72 -2.40
C GLN A 514 -20.96 -34.34 -1.79
N ASN A 515 -19.92 -33.52 -1.54
CA ASN A 515 -20.01 -32.19 -0.96
C ASN A 515 -19.69 -31.07 -1.98
N CYS A 516 -19.58 -31.41 -3.26
CA CYS A 516 -19.24 -30.49 -4.34
C CYS A 516 -20.36 -30.41 -5.38
N ASP A 517 -20.35 -29.34 -6.17
CA ASP A 517 -21.21 -29.18 -7.34
C ASP A 517 -20.37 -29.01 -8.62
N GLN A 518 -20.97 -28.56 -9.72
CA GLN A 518 -20.24 -28.33 -10.98
C GLN A 518 -19.25 -27.16 -10.92
N SER A 519 -19.43 -26.22 -10.00
CA SER A 519 -18.58 -25.03 -9.84
C SER A 519 -17.41 -25.26 -8.89
N GLY A 520 -17.57 -26.13 -7.89
CA GLY A 520 -16.50 -26.44 -6.96
C GLY A 520 -16.97 -27.16 -5.70
N CYS A 521 -16.07 -27.21 -4.72
CA CYS A 521 -16.33 -27.75 -3.40
C CYS A 521 -16.39 -26.61 -2.38
N LYS A 522 -17.29 -26.71 -1.41
CA LYS A 522 -17.34 -25.75 -0.28
C LYS A 522 -16.13 -25.93 0.64
N ASN A 523 -15.72 -24.85 1.30
CA ASN A 523 -14.71 -24.91 2.34
C ASN A 523 -15.14 -25.86 3.47
N ALA A 524 -14.22 -26.71 3.91
CA ALA A 524 -14.47 -27.62 5.03
C ALA A 524 -14.71 -26.83 6.32
N LYS A 525 -15.72 -27.24 7.10
CA LYS A 525 -16.05 -26.61 8.41
C LYS A 525 -15.42 -27.33 9.61
N GLY A 526 -14.74 -28.44 9.37
CA GLY A 526 -14.15 -29.30 10.39
C GLY A 526 -13.44 -30.49 9.75
N ARG A 527 -12.84 -31.35 10.58
CA ARG A 527 -12.24 -32.60 10.13
C ARG A 527 -13.32 -33.68 10.06
N GLY A 528 -13.35 -34.44 8.96
CA GLY A 528 -14.15 -35.66 8.87
C GLY A 528 -13.37 -36.87 9.41
N GLU A 529 -14.07 -37.98 9.66
CA GLU A 529 -13.43 -39.26 9.96
C GLU A 529 -12.67 -39.76 8.73
N ALA A 530 -11.38 -40.05 8.89
CA ALA A 530 -10.56 -40.61 7.83
C ALA A 530 -10.91 -42.10 7.66
N THR A 531 -11.44 -42.50 6.50
CA THR A 531 -11.59 -43.91 6.17
C THR A 531 -10.21 -44.49 5.79
N ALA A 532 -9.96 -45.75 6.15
CA ALA A 532 -8.65 -46.41 6.00
C ALA A 532 -8.17 -46.61 4.55
N GLU A 533 -8.98 -46.27 3.55
CA GLU A 533 -8.54 -46.19 2.14
C GLU A 533 -7.76 -44.89 1.91
N MET A 534 -6.52 -44.85 2.40
CA MET A 534 -5.55 -43.85 1.98
C MET A 534 -5.19 -44.09 0.51
N SER A 535 -5.96 -43.52 -0.40
CA SER A 535 -5.47 -43.31 -1.76
C SER A 535 -4.25 -42.38 -1.67
N ASN A 536 -3.07 -42.88 -2.06
CA ASN A 536 -1.88 -42.05 -2.26
C ASN A 536 -2.13 -41.13 -3.47
N VAL A 537 -2.92 -40.05 -3.27
CA VAL A 537 -3.15 -39.04 -4.31
C VAL A 537 -1.94 -38.13 -4.35
N VAL A 538 -0.86 -38.60 -4.99
CA VAL A 538 0.22 -37.73 -5.39
C VAL A 538 -0.30 -36.85 -6.51
N ARG A 539 -0.36 -35.53 -6.29
CA ARG A 539 -0.65 -34.54 -7.35
C ARG A 539 0.52 -34.55 -8.34
N GLY A 540 0.53 -35.46 -9.30
CA GLY A 540 1.56 -35.47 -10.35
C GLY A 540 1.42 -34.23 -11.24
N GLY A 541 2.32 -33.25 -11.21
CA GLY A 541 2.33 -32.17 -12.21
C GLY A 541 2.90 -32.65 -13.54
N CYS A 542 2.77 -31.86 -14.61
CA CYS A 542 3.67 -32.03 -15.76
C CYS A 542 5.03 -31.45 -15.37
N PRO A 543 6.08 -32.28 -15.20
CA PRO A 543 7.35 -31.82 -14.66
C PRO A 543 7.95 -30.71 -15.54
N VAL A 544 8.39 -29.63 -14.90
CA VAL A 544 9.20 -28.61 -15.56
C VAL A 544 10.60 -29.17 -15.66
N THR A 545 11.00 -29.64 -16.83
CA THR A 545 12.43 -29.78 -17.13
C THR A 545 12.91 -28.40 -17.59
N PRO A 546 13.81 -27.72 -16.85
CA PRO A 546 14.39 -26.50 -17.35
C PRO A 546 15.02 -26.80 -18.71
N LYS A 547 14.61 -26.10 -19.77
CA LYS A 547 15.36 -26.13 -21.02
C LYS A 547 16.79 -25.76 -20.65
N LYS A 548 17.76 -26.66 -20.89
CA LYS A 548 19.19 -26.34 -20.73
C LYS A 548 19.40 -24.98 -21.38
N ALA A 549 19.79 -23.97 -20.58
CA ALA A 549 20.24 -22.71 -21.14
C ALA A 549 21.25 -23.05 -22.24
N PRO A 550 21.17 -22.45 -23.45
CA PRO A 550 22.17 -22.70 -24.47
C PRO A 550 23.52 -22.39 -23.85
N THR A 551 24.32 -23.43 -23.64
CA THR A 551 25.63 -23.31 -23.02
C THR A 551 26.50 -22.59 -24.04
N ARG A 552 26.59 -21.26 -23.91
CA ARG A 552 27.57 -20.43 -24.63
C ARG A 552 29.03 -20.84 -24.31
N ALA A 553 29.23 -21.83 -23.44
CA ALA A 553 30.50 -22.43 -23.07
C ALA A 553 30.96 -23.61 -23.96
N GLN A 554 30.10 -24.21 -24.79
CA GLN A 554 30.54 -25.35 -25.63
C GLN A 554 31.36 -24.94 -26.87
N GLY A 555 31.27 -23.68 -27.31
CA GLY A 555 32.10 -23.14 -28.40
C GLY A 555 33.52 -22.74 -27.99
N LEU A 556 33.79 -22.58 -26.68
CA LEU A 556 35.10 -22.13 -26.19
C LEU A 556 36.05 -23.29 -25.86
N LEU A 557 35.52 -24.42 -25.42
CA LEU A 557 36.32 -25.61 -25.08
C LEU A 557 36.78 -26.41 -26.32
N GLN A 558 36.09 -26.30 -27.45
CA GLN A 558 36.50 -26.92 -28.71
C GLN A 558 37.58 -26.11 -29.46
N ARG A 559 37.83 -24.86 -29.07
CA ARG A 559 38.92 -24.02 -29.59
C ARG A 559 40.21 -24.10 -28.77
N LEU A 560 40.16 -24.64 -27.56
CA LEU A 560 41.34 -24.81 -26.69
C LEU A 560 42.07 -26.15 -26.90
N SER A 561 41.41 -27.16 -27.48
CA SER A 561 42.00 -28.47 -27.78
C SER A 561 42.94 -28.49 -29.00
N PHE A 562 43.00 -27.40 -29.79
CA PHE A 562 43.90 -27.29 -30.95
C PHE A 562 45.21 -26.51 -30.70
N MET A 563 45.42 -25.93 -29.52
CA MET A 563 46.62 -25.12 -29.22
C MET A 563 47.62 -25.81 -28.29
N GLY A 564 47.34 -27.01 -27.79
CA GLY A 564 48.16 -27.71 -26.80
C GLY A 564 49.23 -28.67 -27.34
N ALA A 565 49.62 -28.57 -28.62
CA ALA A 565 50.57 -29.50 -29.23
C ALA A 565 51.74 -28.80 -29.93
N ARG A 566 52.54 -28.00 -29.20
CA ARG A 566 53.94 -27.74 -29.56
C ARG A 566 54.82 -27.62 -28.31
N SER A 567 55.73 -28.57 -28.21
CA SER A 567 56.79 -28.72 -27.22
C SER A 567 57.79 -27.56 -27.26
N SER A 568 57.92 -26.85 -26.14
CA SER A 568 59.19 -26.23 -25.75
C SER A 568 59.19 -25.97 -24.24
N LEU A 569 60.37 -26.11 -23.63
CA LEU A 569 60.61 -25.99 -22.18
C LEU A 569 60.07 -24.70 -21.54
N GLY A 570 59.72 -23.66 -22.32
CA GLY A 570 59.14 -22.42 -21.83
C GLY A 570 57.70 -22.56 -21.31
N GLY A 571 56.92 -23.54 -21.80
CA GLY A 571 55.51 -23.72 -21.39
C GLY A 571 55.36 -24.22 -19.94
N LEU A 572 56.33 -24.98 -19.44
CA LEU A 572 56.31 -25.53 -18.08
C LEU A 572 56.56 -24.44 -17.02
N LEU A 573 57.38 -23.43 -17.34
CA LEU A 573 57.65 -22.30 -16.44
C LEU A 573 56.46 -21.34 -16.35
N VAL A 574 55.75 -21.13 -17.46
CA VAL A 574 54.52 -20.31 -17.47
C VAL A 574 53.39 -21.01 -16.72
N PHE A 575 53.27 -22.33 -16.83
CA PHE A 575 52.28 -23.11 -16.09
C PHE A 575 52.57 -23.16 -14.58
N ALA A 576 53.85 -23.26 -14.19
CA ALA A 576 54.26 -23.19 -12.80
C ALA A 576 54.01 -21.79 -12.19
N ALA A 577 54.31 -20.72 -12.92
CA ALA A 577 54.01 -19.36 -12.48
C ALA A 577 52.49 -19.10 -12.36
N TRP A 578 51.69 -19.70 -13.24
CA TRP A 578 50.22 -19.60 -13.18
C TRP A 578 49.64 -20.37 -11.98
N LEU A 579 50.18 -21.55 -11.65
CA LEU A 579 49.81 -22.31 -10.45
C LEU A 579 50.19 -21.57 -9.16
N VAL A 580 51.38 -20.94 -9.10
CA VAL A 580 51.78 -20.10 -7.95
C VAL A 580 50.88 -18.88 -7.82
N GLY A 581 50.46 -18.26 -8.94
CA GLY A 581 49.48 -17.17 -8.96
C GLY A 581 48.10 -17.57 -8.43
N ILE A 582 47.64 -18.80 -8.69
CA ILE A 582 46.38 -19.32 -8.17
C ILE A 582 46.47 -19.62 -6.67
N VAL A 583 47.60 -20.16 -6.20
CA VAL A 583 47.80 -20.45 -4.78
C VAL A 583 47.92 -19.15 -3.98
N LEU A 584 48.62 -18.13 -4.50
CA LEU A 584 48.73 -16.81 -3.86
C LEU A 584 47.42 -16.01 -3.95
N GLY A 585 46.68 -16.10 -5.06
CA GLY A 585 45.36 -15.50 -5.23
C GLY A 585 44.30 -16.14 -4.34
N GLY A 586 44.36 -17.46 -4.16
CA GLY A 586 43.49 -18.21 -3.25
C GLY A 586 43.74 -17.86 -1.78
N ALA A 587 45.01 -17.68 -1.38
CA ALA A 587 45.37 -17.21 -0.04
C ALA A 587 44.91 -15.76 0.21
N GLY A 588 44.99 -14.89 -0.80
CA GLY A 588 44.47 -13.52 -0.74
C GLY A 588 42.93 -13.45 -0.62
N CYS A 589 42.20 -14.30 -1.35
CA CYS A 589 40.75 -14.41 -1.24
C CYS A 589 40.32 -15.00 0.12
N TYR A 590 41.07 -15.94 0.68
CA TYR A 590 40.78 -16.51 2.00
C TYR A 590 40.99 -15.49 3.13
N LEU A 591 42.07 -14.69 3.06
CA LEU A 591 42.31 -13.61 4.01
C LEU A 591 41.27 -12.47 3.89
N TYR A 592 40.85 -12.12 2.66
CA TYR A 592 39.76 -11.15 2.45
C TYR A 592 38.41 -11.66 2.99
N PHE A 593 38.13 -12.96 2.87
CA PHE A 593 36.93 -13.58 3.45
C PHE A 593 36.96 -13.62 4.98
N CYS A 594 38.12 -13.87 5.59
CA CYS A 594 38.27 -13.94 7.05
C CYS A 594 38.27 -12.57 7.73
N THR A 595 38.68 -11.48 7.06
CA THR A 595 38.63 -10.12 7.63
C THR A 595 37.40 -9.31 7.22
N GLY A 596 36.67 -9.72 6.17
CA GLY A 596 35.44 -9.09 5.71
C GLY A 596 34.18 -9.47 6.51
N PHE A 597 34.26 -10.48 7.38
CA PHE A 597 33.09 -11.03 8.09
C PHE A 597 32.65 -10.24 9.35
N PHE A 598 33.29 -9.12 9.68
CA PHE A 598 32.89 -8.26 10.81
C PHE A 598 32.13 -6.97 10.43
N LYS A 599 31.72 -6.80 9.16
CA LYS A 599 30.81 -5.72 8.78
C LYS A 599 29.68 -6.22 7.87
N SER A 600 28.45 -6.09 8.37
CA SER A 600 27.17 -6.23 7.65
C SER A 600 26.67 -7.67 7.42
N ARG A 601 25.74 -8.13 8.26
CA ARG A 601 24.28 -8.00 8.02
C ARG A 601 23.47 -8.59 9.18
N SER A 602 22.47 -7.81 9.57
CA SER A 602 21.26 -8.22 10.29
C SER A 602 20.62 -9.42 9.58
N ALA A 603 20.44 -10.51 10.32
CA ALA A 603 19.63 -11.64 9.93
C ALA A 603 18.33 -11.60 10.75
N SER A 604 17.22 -11.38 10.04
CA SER A 604 15.87 -11.66 10.50
C SER A 604 15.73 -13.17 10.71
N HIS A 605 15.69 -13.62 11.95
CA HIS A 605 15.27 -14.99 12.28
C HIS A 605 13.78 -15.01 12.59
N THR A 606 13.02 -15.60 11.67
CA THR A 606 11.66 -16.10 11.91
C THR A 606 11.76 -17.27 12.89
N LEU A 607 11.27 -17.09 14.13
CA LEU A 607 11.16 -18.17 15.11
C LEU A 607 9.94 -19.04 14.76
N ILE A 608 10.21 -20.30 14.42
CA ILE A 608 9.27 -21.42 14.47
C ILE A 608 9.39 -21.99 15.89
N PRO A 609 8.32 -22.15 16.68
CA PRO A 609 8.44 -22.89 17.93
C PRO A 609 8.49 -24.39 17.61
N GLN A 610 9.66 -24.99 17.82
CA GLN A 610 9.76 -26.43 18.06
C GLN A 610 9.35 -26.71 19.51
N SER A 611 8.44 -27.66 19.68
CA SER A 611 8.02 -28.23 20.95
C SER A 611 9.16 -29.05 21.57
N ASP A 612 9.55 -28.73 22.80
CA ASP A 612 10.41 -29.56 23.66
C ASP A 612 9.52 -30.31 24.68
N PRO A 613 9.71 -31.63 24.93
CA PRO A 613 8.73 -32.45 25.67
C PRO A 613 8.79 -32.41 27.21
N ASP A 614 9.72 -31.69 27.84
CA ASP A 614 9.98 -31.86 29.28
C ASP A 614 9.80 -30.56 30.10
N PHE A 615 8.58 -30.04 30.16
CA PHE A 615 8.23 -28.99 31.13
C PHE A 615 6.96 -29.35 31.90
N GLU A 616 7.14 -29.84 33.13
CA GLU A 616 6.04 -30.10 34.07
C GLU A 616 5.41 -28.80 34.61
N PRO A 617 4.08 -28.77 34.87
CA PRO A 617 3.38 -27.57 35.31
C PRO A 617 3.26 -27.47 36.84
N GLY A 618 3.58 -26.28 37.38
CA GLY A 618 3.26 -25.86 38.75
C GLY A 618 2.21 -24.73 38.77
N PRO A 619 1.47 -24.53 39.88
CA PRO A 619 0.01 -24.44 39.85
C PRO A 619 -0.58 -23.02 39.77
N ALA A 620 -1.88 -23.04 39.46
CA ALA A 620 -2.80 -21.95 39.20
C ALA A 620 -3.13 -21.00 40.37
N MET A 621 -3.95 -20.00 40.01
CA MET A 621 -4.67 -18.97 40.79
C MET A 621 -4.00 -17.58 40.70
N VAL A 622 -4.70 -16.47 40.41
CA VAL A 622 -5.99 -16.00 40.95
C VAL A 622 -6.66 -15.01 39.96
N GLU A 623 -7.99 -15.10 39.83
CA GLU A 623 -8.90 -14.14 39.19
C GLU A 623 -9.06 -12.82 39.99
N MET A 624 -9.48 -11.76 39.28
CA MET A 624 -10.36 -10.63 39.68
C MET A 624 -9.78 -9.22 39.47
N PRO A 625 -10.62 -8.17 39.31
CA PRO A 625 -11.85 -8.08 38.54
C PRO A 625 -11.93 -6.79 37.66
N MET A 626 -12.96 -6.75 36.81
CA MET A 626 -13.43 -5.55 36.09
C MET A 626 -13.72 -4.38 37.04
N ILE A 627 -13.28 -3.18 36.64
CA ILE A 627 -13.78 -1.91 37.17
C ILE A 627 -14.47 -1.16 36.03
N THR A 628 -15.77 -0.98 36.20
CA THR A 628 -16.62 -0.05 35.46
C THR A 628 -16.23 1.41 35.75
N LYS A 629 -16.03 2.20 34.71
CA LYS A 629 -16.68 3.51 34.50
C LYS A 629 -16.55 3.97 33.06
#